data_AF-A0A934YKG1-F1
#
_entry.id   AF-A0A934YKG1-F1
#
_cell.length_a   1.000
_cell.length_b   1.000
_cell.length_c   1.000
_cell.angle_alpha   90.00
_cell.angle_beta   90.00
_cell.angle_gamma   90.00
#
_symmetry.space_group_name_H-M   'P 1'
#
loop_
_entity.id
_entity.type
_entity.pdbx_description
1 polymer ?
#
loop_
_entity_poly.entity_id
_entity_poly.type
_entity_poly.pdbx_seq_one_letter_code
_entity_poly.pdbx_strand_id
1 'polypeptide(L)'
;MARATRAGVLFGAGAMVVVAGEASLSCSVLTYGAPGGPEWDGAPATPLPEAAPPPRVDSGRTEPRDCYDDSAALILPGVAPSAGTMRCSEPEAREFRAACLSSSAAYEACTAVIEKNKLCARCLIGPLPGDPVDTTPIGALVQTTESTVRPNVWSCAALVLALPACAVKVAQRAVCVASSCASCGAAEHSDCQARATGGVCRDTVDSACEAALAAGAERWKPVCEGGNFDESYAKVADFFCGAGPGADAGPGDAAPE
;
A
#
# COMPACT_ATOMS: atom_id res chain seq x y z
N MET A 1 25.10 -45.47 -27.31
CA MET A 1 23.90 -46.06 -26.67
C MET A 1 23.62 -45.27 -25.41
N ALA A 2 22.53 -44.51 -25.41
CA ALA A 2 22.13 -43.60 -24.36
C ALA A 2 20.99 -44.21 -23.53
N ARG A 3 20.98 -43.94 -22.21
CA ARG A 3 19.77 -43.77 -21.39
C ARG A 3 20.15 -43.22 -20.02
N ALA A 4 19.90 -41.93 -19.81
CA ALA A 4 19.84 -41.32 -18.49
C ALA A 4 18.38 -40.98 -18.21
N THR A 5 17.85 -41.58 -17.15
CA THR A 5 16.47 -41.41 -16.67
C THR A 5 16.36 -40.07 -15.96
N ARG A 6 15.53 -39.15 -16.48
CA ARG A 6 15.14 -37.91 -15.77
C ARG A 6 13.94 -38.20 -14.87
N ALA A 7 14.11 -37.99 -13.57
CA ALA A 7 13.02 -37.85 -12.62
C ALA A 7 12.49 -36.41 -12.66
N GLY A 8 11.19 -36.25 -12.91
CA GLY A 8 10.51 -34.96 -12.88
C GLY A 8 10.19 -34.55 -11.45
N VAL A 9 10.45 -33.28 -11.13
CA VAL A 9 9.90 -32.61 -9.95
C VAL A 9 8.81 -31.67 -10.47
N LEU A 10 7.58 -31.94 -10.03
CA LEU A 10 6.41 -31.09 -10.22
C LEU A 10 6.52 -29.89 -9.28
N PHE A 11 6.78 -28.70 -9.83
CA PHE A 11 6.54 -27.45 -9.13
C PHE A 11 5.12 -26.98 -9.42
N GLY A 12 4.34 -26.80 -8.35
CA GLY A 12 3.00 -26.23 -8.39
C GLY A 12 3.01 -24.81 -8.92
N ALA A 13 1.93 -24.46 -9.62
CA ALA A 13 1.69 -23.17 -10.24
C ALA A 13 1.68 -22.04 -9.20
N GLY A 14 2.83 -21.42 -8.98
CA GLY A 14 2.91 -20.04 -8.50
C GLY A 14 2.75 -19.12 -9.71
N ALA A 15 1.82 -18.18 -9.64
CA ALA A 15 1.63 -17.15 -10.66
C ALA A 15 2.93 -16.35 -10.82
N MET A 16 3.72 -16.76 -11.81
CA MET A 16 4.92 -16.08 -12.25
C MET A 16 4.45 -15.08 -13.30
N VAL A 17 4.52 -13.80 -12.98
CA VAL A 17 4.33 -12.72 -13.96
C VAL A 17 5.55 -12.74 -14.89
N VAL A 18 5.53 -13.63 -15.88
CA VAL A 18 6.50 -13.68 -16.96
C VAL A 18 5.98 -12.75 -18.05
N VAL A 19 6.51 -11.53 -18.09
CA VAL A 19 6.32 -10.60 -19.21
C VAL A 19 7.28 -11.03 -20.32
N ALA A 20 6.78 -11.68 -21.36
CA ALA A 20 7.54 -12.00 -22.56
C ALA A 20 6.89 -11.39 -23.80
N GLY A 21 7.65 -10.53 -24.49
CA GLY A 21 7.56 -10.37 -25.95
C GLY A 21 6.76 -9.18 -26.47
N GLU A 22 7.52 -8.21 -26.99
CA GLU A 22 7.15 -7.17 -27.97
C GLU A 22 6.48 -5.89 -27.45
N ALA A 23 7.33 -4.90 -27.15
CA ALA A 23 7.10 -3.45 -27.26
C ALA A 23 5.80 -2.85 -26.67
N SER A 24 5.17 -3.54 -25.73
CA SER A 24 4.12 -3.02 -24.85
C SER A 24 4.40 -3.51 -23.44
N LEU A 25 5.55 -3.09 -22.89
CA LEU A 25 5.70 -2.95 -21.45
C LEU A 25 4.72 -1.85 -21.05
N SER A 26 3.47 -2.24 -20.83
CA SER A 26 2.46 -1.43 -20.19
C SER A 26 2.96 -1.14 -18.79
N CYS A 27 3.79 -0.11 -18.71
CA CYS A 27 3.91 0.66 -17.50
C CYS A 27 2.55 1.34 -17.39
N SER A 28 1.60 0.63 -16.76
CA SER A 28 0.34 1.15 -16.24
C SER A 28 0.69 2.17 -15.15
N VAL A 29 1.33 3.26 -15.53
CA VAL A 29 1.72 4.35 -14.64
C VAL A 29 0.46 5.16 -14.40
N LEU A 30 -0.22 4.76 -13.32
CA LEU A 30 -0.75 5.68 -12.33
C LEU A 30 -1.73 6.72 -12.87
N THR A 31 -2.92 6.26 -13.27
CA THR A 31 -4.09 7.13 -13.30
C THR A 31 -4.54 7.39 -11.87
N TYR A 32 -4.43 8.66 -11.48
CA TYR A 32 -4.82 9.15 -10.17
C TYR A 32 -6.35 9.25 -10.09
N GLY A 33 -6.98 8.26 -9.44
CA GLY A 33 -8.35 8.38 -8.94
C GLY A 33 -8.29 8.75 -7.47
N ALA A 34 -8.76 9.94 -7.09
CA ALA A 34 -9.03 10.24 -5.69
C ALA A 34 -10.50 9.94 -5.36
N PRO A 35 -10.82 8.78 -4.78
CA PRO A 35 -11.88 8.68 -3.79
C PRO A 35 -11.27 8.89 -2.41
N GLY A 36 -11.98 9.59 -1.53
CA GLY A 36 -11.54 9.91 -0.17
C GLY A 36 -10.95 8.71 0.56
N GLY A 37 -9.90 8.95 1.35
CA GLY A 37 -9.33 7.91 2.19
C GLY A 37 -10.40 7.26 3.05
N PRO A 38 -10.32 5.95 3.32
CA PRO A 38 -11.22 5.33 4.28
C PRO A 38 -10.89 5.89 5.66
N GLU A 39 -11.72 6.82 6.09
CA GLU A 39 -11.90 7.20 7.48
C GLU A 39 -12.35 5.93 8.21
N TRP A 40 -11.42 5.23 8.85
CA TRP A 40 -11.76 4.24 9.87
C TRP A 40 -12.20 5.00 11.12
N ASP A 41 -13.37 5.62 11.04
CA ASP A 41 -14.10 6.10 12.21
C ASP A 41 -14.66 4.87 12.93
N GLY A 42 -13.81 4.25 13.74
CA GLY A 42 -14.20 3.27 14.74
C GLY A 42 -14.98 3.94 15.88
N ALA A 43 -16.19 4.39 15.61
CA ALA A 43 -17.17 4.71 16.64
C ALA A 43 -17.98 3.44 16.97
N PRO A 44 -18.19 3.09 18.26
CA PRO A 44 -19.07 1.98 18.62
C PRO A 44 -20.51 2.29 18.18
N ALA A 45 -21.11 1.39 17.41
CA ALA A 45 -22.49 1.49 16.96
C ALA A 45 -23.44 1.61 18.17
N THR A 46 -24.12 2.75 18.29
CA THR A 46 -25.25 2.93 19.22
C THR A 46 -26.51 2.41 18.51
N PRO A 47 -27.35 1.54 19.10
CA PRO A 47 -28.56 1.07 18.45
C PRO A 47 -29.58 2.21 18.33
N LEU A 48 -29.93 2.59 17.10
CA LEU A 48 -31.06 3.49 16.79
C LEU A 48 -32.38 2.71 16.84
N PRO A 49 -33.49 3.33 17.32
CA PRO A 49 -34.79 2.68 17.37
C PRO A 49 -35.37 2.43 15.96
N GLU A 50 -36.00 1.28 15.82
CA GLU A 50 -36.55 0.71 14.58
C GLU A 50 -37.71 1.57 14.04
N ALA A 51 -37.46 2.29 12.95
CA ALA A 51 -38.51 2.98 12.19
C ALA A 51 -39.02 2.06 11.07
N ALA A 52 -40.35 1.96 10.95
CA ALA A 52 -41.00 1.13 9.94
C ALA A 52 -40.64 1.57 8.51
N PRO A 53 -40.40 0.61 7.57
CA PRO A 53 -39.97 0.95 6.22
C PRO A 53 -41.12 1.51 5.37
N PRO A 54 -40.87 2.54 4.53
CA PRO A 54 -41.85 3.00 3.55
C PRO A 54 -42.07 1.97 2.42
N PRO A 55 -43.23 2.00 1.74
CA PRO A 55 -43.56 1.03 0.69
C PRO A 55 -42.61 1.14 -0.51
N ARG A 56 -42.10 -0.01 -0.95
CA ARG A 56 -41.19 -0.14 -2.10
C ARG A 56 -41.94 0.06 -3.41
N VAL A 57 -41.45 0.99 -4.23
CA VAL A 57 -41.77 1.06 -5.65
C VAL A 57 -40.77 0.18 -6.39
N ASP A 58 -41.22 -0.94 -6.94
CA ASP A 58 -40.42 -1.84 -7.78
C ASP A 58 -40.13 -1.14 -9.12
N SER A 59 -39.03 -0.42 -9.18
CA SER A 59 -38.43 0.06 -10.43
C SER A 59 -37.30 -0.90 -10.79
N GLY A 60 -37.60 -1.86 -11.68
CA GLY A 60 -36.65 -2.78 -12.35
C GLY A 60 -35.24 -2.82 -11.75
N ARG A 61 -35.07 -3.62 -10.69
CA ARG A 61 -33.79 -3.82 -10.02
C ARG A 61 -32.84 -4.49 -11.02
N THR A 62 -31.97 -3.69 -11.63
CA THR A 62 -30.69 -4.21 -12.13
C THR A 62 -30.02 -4.78 -10.89
N GLU A 63 -29.69 -6.08 -10.87
CA GLU A 63 -29.00 -6.65 -9.72
C GLU A 63 -27.83 -5.75 -9.33
N PRO A 64 -27.57 -5.50 -8.03
CA PRO A 64 -26.36 -4.79 -7.63
C PRO A 64 -25.21 -5.51 -8.32
N ARG A 65 -24.54 -4.83 -9.26
CA ARG A 65 -23.29 -5.35 -9.79
C ARG A 65 -22.37 -5.43 -8.58
N ASP A 66 -22.10 -6.65 -8.14
CA ASP A 66 -21.18 -6.94 -7.05
C ASP A 66 -19.82 -6.39 -7.47
N CYS A 67 -19.51 -5.17 -7.03
CA CYS A 67 -18.30 -4.45 -7.43
C CYS A 67 -17.05 -5.01 -6.71
N TYR A 68 -17.28 -5.86 -5.72
CA TYR A 68 -16.29 -6.60 -4.98
C TYR A 68 -15.76 -7.80 -5.77
N ASP A 69 -14.45 -8.01 -5.76
CA ASP A 69 -13.78 -9.07 -6.50
C ASP A 69 -12.66 -9.74 -5.67
N ASP A 70 -12.89 -10.98 -5.21
CA ASP A 70 -11.86 -11.79 -4.53
C ASP A 70 -10.64 -12.05 -5.43
N SER A 71 -10.85 -12.18 -6.74
CA SER A 71 -9.76 -12.51 -7.68
C SER A 71 -8.84 -11.32 -7.93
N ALA A 72 -9.29 -10.10 -7.61
CA ALA A 72 -8.50 -8.89 -7.62
C ALA A 72 -7.69 -8.68 -6.32
N ALA A 73 -7.79 -9.56 -5.32
CA ALA A 73 -7.05 -9.45 -4.07
C ALA A 73 -5.52 -9.52 -4.32
N LEU A 74 -4.83 -8.42 -4.09
CA LEU A 74 -3.38 -8.32 -4.26
C LEU A 74 -2.66 -8.72 -2.97
N ILE A 75 -1.56 -9.44 -3.17
CA ILE A 75 -0.61 -9.78 -2.11
C ILE A 75 0.61 -8.89 -2.30
N LEU A 76 0.96 -8.11 -1.28
CA LEU A 76 2.14 -7.25 -1.27
C LEU A 76 3.41 -8.09 -1.03
N PRO A 77 4.33 -8.18 -2.00
CA PRO A 77 5.60 -8.83 -1.79
C PRO A 77 6.54 -7.91 -1.00
N GLY A 78 7.37 -8.48 -0.12
CA GLY A 78 8.42 -7.73 0.58
C GLY A 78 8.54 -8.04 2.07
N VAL A 79 9.54 -7.42 2.68
CA VAL A 79 9.73 -7.41 4.14
C VAL A 79 9.33 -6.06 4.74
N ALA A 80 9.31 -5.95 6.06
CA ALA A 80 8.98 -4.72 6.75
C ALA A 80 9.94 -3.58 6.34
N PRO A 81 9.44 -2.34 6.14
CA PRO A 81 10.30 -1.20 5.92
C PRO A 81 11.11 -0.88 7.17
N SER A 82 12.17 -0.11 7.00
CA SER A 82 12.90 0.52 8.10
C SER A 82 12.58 2.02 8.12
N ALA A 83 12.57 2.62 9.31
CA ALA A 83 12.45 4.08 9.44
C ALA A 83 13.80 4.76 9.20
N GLY A 84 13.77 5.98 8.66
CA GLY A 84 14.92 6.91 8.61
C GLY A 84 16.12 6.36 7.84
N THR A 85 15.90 5.76 6.67
CA THR A 85 17.00 5.12 5.92
C THR A 85 17.95 6.10 5.24
N MET A 86 17.63 7.41 5.20
CA MET A 86 18.39 8.46 4.51
C MET A 86 18.74 8.11 3.05
N ARG A 87 17.82 7.40 2.38
CA ARG A 87 17.96 6.96 0.98
C ARG A 87 17.45 7.99 -0.01
N CYS A 88 16.59 8.90 0.43
CA CYS A 88 16.05 10.01 -0.33
C CYS A 88 16.26 11.30 0.43
N SER A 89 16.82 12.30 -0.23
CA SER A 89 16.64 13.70 0.18
C SER A 89 15.22 14.19 -0.16
N GLU A 90 14.76 15.24 0.51
CA GLU A 90 13.46 15.87 0.22
C GLU A 90 13.34 16.30 -1.27
N PRO A 91 14.37 16.90 -1.91
CA PRO A 91 14.32 17.21 -3.34
C PRO A 91 14.15 15.98 -4.23
N GLU A 92 14.79 14.85 -3.91
CA GLU A 92 14.66 13.61 -4.70
C GLU A 92 13.28 12.99 -4.58
N ALA A 93 12.70 12.95 -3.38
CA ALA A 93 11.33 12.50 -3.18
C ALA A 93 10.32 13.39 -3.93
N ARG A 94 10.58 14.71 -3.98
CA ARG A 94 9.76 15.66 -4.74
C ARG A 94 9.92 15.47 -6.25
N GLU A 95 11.15 15.27 -6.74
CA GLU A 95 11.45 14.98 -8.14
C GLU A 95 10.75 13.69 -8.60
N PHE A 96 10.84 12.63 -7.79
CA PHE A 96 10.13 11.37 -8.03
C PHE A 96 8.62 11.58 -8.15
N ARG A 97 8.00 12.27 -7.18
CA ARG A 97 6.55 12.54 -7.22
C ARG A 97 6.16 13.28 -8.50
N ALA A 98 6.89 14.33 -8.86
CA ALA A 98 6.59 15.11 -10.06
C ALA A 98 6.71 14.28 -11.34
N ALA A 99 7.74 13.45 -11.45
CA ALA A 99 8.04 12.66 -12.63
C ALA A 99 7.19 11.39 -12.77
N CYS A 100 6.79 10.76 -11.65
CA CYS A 100 6.17 9.45 -11.64
C CYS A 100 4.69 9.44 -11.20
N LEU A 101 4.26 10.39 -10.36
CA LEU A 101 2.95 10.36 -9.71
C LEU A 101 2.03 11.51 -10.15
N SER A 102 2.50 12.40 -11.02
CA SER A 102 1.67 13.47 -11.57
C SER A 102 0.71 12.95 -12.63
N SER A 103 -0.44 13.61 -12.79
CA SER A 103 -1.40 13.28 -13.87
C SER A 103 -0.84 13.49 -15.28
N SER A 104 0.29 14.20 -15.39
CA SER A 104 1.03 14.45 -16.62
C SER A 104 2.37 13.69 -16.67
N ALA A 105 2.56 12.71 -15.78
CA ALA A 105 3.80 11.94 -15.71
C ALA A 105 4.04 11.19 -17.03
N ALA A 106 5.19 11.43 -17.65
CA ALA A 106 5.64 10.67 -18.80
C ALA A 106 6.48 9.48 -18.32
N TYR A 107 6.26 8.30 -18.93
CA TYR A 107 7.01 7.08 -18.61
C TYR A 107 8.53 7.28 -18.65
N GLU A 108 9.01 7.98 -19.68
CA GLU A 108 10.44 8.26 -19.88
C GLU A 108 11.01 9.15 -18.77
N ALA A 109 10.24 10.16 -18.32
CA ALA A 109 10.65 11.04 -17.24
C ALA A 109 10.74 10.28 -15.90
N CYS A 110 9.74 9.45 -15.59
CA CYS A 110 9.76 8.62 -14.39
C CYS A 110 10.94 7.63 -14.39
N THR A 111 11.15 6.94 -15.52
CA THR A 111 12.25 5.97 -15.68
C THR A 111 13.60 6.66 -15.50
N ALA A 112 13.78 7.86 -16.06
CA ALA A 112 15.01 8.63 -15.90
C ALA A 112 15.30 8.97 -14.42
N VAL A 113 14.27 9.34 -13.65
CA VAL A 113 14.43 9.62 -12.21
C VAL A 113 14.75 8.35 -11.42
N ILE A 114 14.10 7.23 -11.73
CA ILE A 114 14.38 5.93 -11.08
C ILE A 114 15.83 5.50 -11.36
N GLU A 115 16.28 5.57 -12.61
CA GLU A 115 17.63 5.17 -13.00
C GLU A 115 18.71 6.07 -12.40
N LYS A 116 18.43 7.37 -12.30
CA LYS A 116 19.29 8.36 -11.64
C LYS A 116 19.47 8.06 -10.15
N ASN A 117 18.39 7.71 -9.44
CA ASN A 117 18.37 7.59 -7.98
C ASN A 117 17.79 6.25 -7.49
N LYS A 118 18.38 5.12 -7.92
CA LYS A 118 17.84 3.77 -7.65
C LYS A 118 17.61 3.46 -6.17
N LEU A 119 18.47 3.95 -5.28
CA LEU A 119 18.31 3.74 -3.83
C LEU A 119 17.08 4.48 -3.28
N CYS A 120 16.89 5.73 -3.70
CA CYS A 120 15.70 6.49 -3.33
C CYS A 120 14.44 5.85 -3.92
N ALA A 121 14.47 5.48 -5.21
CA ALA A 121 13.36 4.79 -5.86
C ALA A 121 12.99 3.49 -5.12
N ARG A 122 13.96 2.63 -4.78
CA ARG A 122 13.69 1.42 -4.00
C ARG A 122 13.02 1.70 -2.67
N CYS A 123 13.42 2.77 -1.99
CA CYS A 123 12.76 3.14 -0.75
C CYS A 123 11.32 3.63 -0.97
N LEU A 124 11.08 4.40 -2.04
CA LEU A 124 9.76 4.96 -2.34
C LEU A 124 8.78 3.89 -2.84
N ILE A 125 9.19 3.03 -3.77
CA ILE A 125 8.29 2.07 -4.44
C ILE A 125 8.55 0.60 -4.10
N GLY A 126 9.56 0.30 -3.29
CA GLY A 126 9.92 -1.07 -2.92
C GLY A 126 10.79 -1.77 -3.98
N PRO A 127 10.65 -3.09 -4.17
CA PRO A 127 11.48 -3.86 -5.08
C PRO A 127 11.43 -3.38 -6.54
N LEU A 128 12.59 -3.22 -7.18
CA LEU A 128 12.73 -2.96 -8.61
C LEU A 128 12.87 -4.28 -9.40
N PRO A 129 12.70 -4.27 -10.74
CA PRO A 129 12.91 -5.46 -11.56
C PRO A 129 14.29 -6.09 -11.33
N GLY A 130 14.29 -7.37 -10.96
CA GLY A 130 15.49 -8.15 -10.63
C GLY A 130 15.87 -8.16 -9.15
N ASP A 131 15.21 -7.38 -8.30
CA ASP A 131 15.43 -7.42 -6.86
C ASP A 131 14.78 -8.67 -6.22
N PRO A 132 15.40 -9.24 -5.16
CA PRO A 132 14.83 -10.36 -4.42
C PRO A 132 13.64 -9.92 -3.56
N VAL A 133 12.43 -10.37 -3.93
CA VAL A 133 11.17 -9.96 -3.27
C VAL A 133 11.07 -10.38 -1.81
N ASP A 134 11.78 -11.42 -1.39
CA ASP A 134 11.75 -11.98 -0.04
C ASP A 134 12.67 -11.24 0.95
N THR A 135 13.56 -10.38 0.45
CA THR A 135 14.52 -9.62 1.26
C THR A 135 14.44 -8.12 1.04
N THR A 136 13.69 -7.67 0.02
CA THR A 136 13.53 -6.26 -0.29
C THR A 136 12.35 -5.67 0.50
N PRO A 137 12.54 -4.54 1.22
CA PRO A 137 11.46 -3.92 1.97
C PRO A 137 10.34 -3.37 1.07
N ILE A 138 9.11 -3.38 1.58
CA ILE A 138 8.00 -2.65 0.96
C ILE A 138 8.25 -1.14 1.01
N GLY A 139 7.81 -0.42 -0.02
CA GLY A 139 8.09 1.01 -0.18
C GLY A 139 7.24 1.94 0.68
N ALA A 140 7.58 3.23 0.61
CA ALA A 140 6.75 4.34 1.10
C ALA A 140 5.41 4.46 0.36
N LEU A 141 5.33 3.89 -0.84
CA LEU A 141 4.14 3.69 -1.64
C LEU A 141 3.83 2.19 -1.72
N VAL A 142 2.56 1.86 -1.63
CA VAL A 142 2.04 0.52 -1.90
C VAL A 142 1.09 0.56 -3.09
N GLN A 143 1.23 -0.42 -3.96
CA GLN A 143 0.35 -0.58 -5.11
C GLN A 143 -0.98 -1.18 -4.67
N THR A 144 -2.10 -0.55 -5.04
CA THR A 144 -3.46 -1.02 -4.72
C THR A 144 -4.20 -1.56 -5.94
N THR A 145 -3.78 -1.18 -7.14
CA THR A 145 -4.25 -1.74 -8.42
C THR A 145 -3.09 -1.70 -9.41
N GLU A 146 -3.25 -2.26 -10.61
CA GLU A 146 -2.22 -2.17 -11.66
C GLU A 146 -1.74 -0.74 -11.94
N SER A 147 -2.61 0.26 -11.74
CA SER A 147 -2.34 1.66 -12.04
C SER A 147 -2.66 2.59 -10.87
N THR A 148 -2.60 2.14 -9.62
CA THR A 148 -2.83 3.03 -8.48
C THR A 148 -1.89 2.67 -7.33
N VAL A 149 -1.29 3.71 -6.75
CA VAL A 149 -0.49 3.60 -5.53
C VAL A 149 -1.09 4.47 -4.44
N ARG A 150 -0.79 4.13 -3.20
CA ARG A 150 -1.14 4.91 -2.02
C ARG A 150 0.07 5.01 -1.09
N PRO A 151 0.21 6.09 -0.30
CA PRO A 151 1.20 6.15 0.77
C PRO A 151 0.98 5.00 1.74
N ASN A 152 2.08 4.36 2.17
CA ASN A 152 2.09 3.21 3.06
C ASN A 152 1.92 3.63 4.52
N VAL A 153 0.82 4.35 4.79
CA VAL A 153 0.48 4.91 6.10
C VAL A 153 0.45 3.82 7.17
N TRP A 154 -0.05 2.63 6.85
CA TRP A 154 -0.20 1.54 7.81
C TRP A 154 1.13 0.94 8.26
N SER A 155 2.08 0.73 7.34
CA SER A 155 3.43 0.32 7.76
C SER A 155 4.11 1.40 8.57
N CYS A 156 3.93 2.68 8.18
CA CYS A 156 4.45 3.81 8.92
C CYS A 156 3.89 3.83 10.34
N ALA A 157 2.57 3.65 10.49
CA ALA A 157 1.89 3.60 11.76
C ALA A 157 2.41 2.48 12.67
N ALA A 158 2.56 1.28 12.12
CA ALA A 158 3.12 0.16 12.86
C ALA A 158 4.56 0.44 13.34
N LEU A 159 5.39 1.06 12.49
CA LEU A 159 6.78 1.37 12.84
C LEU A 159 6.89 2.51 13.87
N VAL A 160 6.04 3.54 13.81
CA VAL A 160 5.95 4.58 14.86
C VAL A 160 5.62 3.98 16.23
N LEU A 161 4.82 2.92 16.25
CA LEU A 161 4.46 2.19 17.47
C LEU A 161 5.47 1.10 17.87
N ALA A 162 6.60 0.98 17.17
CA ALA A 162 7.60 -0.07 17.36
C ALA A 162 7.04 -1.49 17.21
N LEU A 163 6.15 -1.69 16.23
CA LEU A 163 5.51 -2.97 15.89
C LEU A 163 5.93 -3.45 14.48
N PRO A 164 7.22 -3.74 14.22
CA PRO A 164 7.69 -4.12 12.89
C PRO A 164 7.06 -5.41 12.37
N ALA A 165 6.69 -6.34 13.26
CA ALA A 165 5.96 -7.56 12.90
C ALA A 165 4.54 -7.29 12.36
N CYS A 166 3.95 -6.14 12.70
CA CYS A 166 2.65 -5.71 12.19
C CYS A 166 2.77 -4.99 10.86
N ALA A 167 3.89 -4.32 10.55
CA ALA A 167 4.02 -3.39 9.42
C ALA A 167 3.61 -4.02 8.07
N VAL A 168 4.18 -5.17 7.72
CA VAL A 168 3.83 -5.87 6.47
C VAL A 168 2.39 -6.34 6.50
N LYS A 169 1.93 -6.92 7.61
CA LYS A 169 0.57 -7.46 7.76
C LYS A 169 -0.51 -6.40 7.54
N VAL A 170 -0.33 -5.21 8.12
CA VAL A 170 -1.33 -4.14 8.03
C VAL A 170 -1.31 -3.48 6.64
N ALA A 171 -0.15 -3.37 6.01
CA ALA A 171 -0.06 -2.91 4.62
C ALA A 171 -0.66 -3.92 3.64
N GLN A 172 -0.37 -5.20 3.84
CA GLN A 172 -0.94 -6.32 3.11
C GLN A 172 -2.47 -6.30 3.14
N ARG A 173 -3.04 -6.16 4.34
CA ARG A 173 -4.49 -6.02 4.54
C ARG A 173 -5.05 -4.84 3.76
N ALA A 174 -4.42 -3.68 3.86
CA ALA A 174 -4.87 -2.47 3.18
C ALA A 174 -4.82 -2.60 1.65
N VAL A 175 -3.77 -3.23 1.11
CA VAL A 175 -3.62 -3.49 -0.33
C VAL A 175 -4.67 -4.49 -0.80
N CYS A 176 -4.86 -5.61 -0.08
CA CYS A 176 -5.85 -6.63 -0.41
C CYS A 176 -7.27 -6.05 -0.44
N VAL A 177 -7.66 -5.28 0.59
CA VAL A 177 -8.99 -4.66 0.64
C VAL A 177 -9.15 -3.62 -0.47
N ALA A 178 -8.14 -2.77 -0.70
CA ALA A 178 -8.22 -1.74 -1.73
C ALA A 178 -8.34 -2.33 -3.14
N SER A 179 -7.62 -3.41 -3.43
CA SER A 179 -7.64 -4.05 -4.75
C SER A 179 -8.94 -4.82 -4.99
N SER A 180 -9.45 -5.54 -3.99
CA SER A 180 -10.76 -6.21 -4.07
C SER A 180 -11.94 -5.23 -4.19
N CYS A 181 -11.76 -3.97 -3.80
CA CYS A 181 -12.80 -2.94 -3.85
C CYS A 181 -12.56 -1.86 -4.91
N ALA A 182 -11.58 -2.05 -5.81
CA ALA A 182 -11.16 -1.04 -6.78
C ALA A 182 -12.26 -0.59 -7.74
N SER A 183 -13.21 -1.50 -8.06
CA SER A 183 -14.33 -1.23 -8.98
C SER A 183 -15.56 -0.65 -8.27
N CYS A 184 -15.53 -0.53 -6.94
CA CYS A 184 -16.67 -0.04 -6.16
C CYS A 184 -16.76 1.48 -6.17
N GLY A 185 -17.98 1.98 -6.36
CA GLY A 185 -18.30 3.38 -6.12
C GLY A 185 -18.25 3.72 -4.63
N ALA A 186 -18.33 5.02 -4.33
CA ALA A 186 -18.30 5.49 -2.95
C ALA A 186 -19.46 4.95 -2.10
N ALA A 187 -20.63 4.70 -2.70
CA ALA A 187 -21.81 4.20 -2.00
C ALA A 187 -21.67 2.73 -1.58
N GLU A 188 -20.92 1.93 -2.33
CA GLU A 188 -20.72 0.50 -2.10
C GLU A 188 -19.41 0.20 -1.35
N HIS A 189 -18.57 1.21 -1.11
CA HIS A 189 -17.21 1.02 -0.62
C HIS A 189 -17.17 0.41 0.79
N SER A 190 -18.04 0.84 1.72
CA SER A 190 -18.10 0.29 3.08
C SER A 190 -18.48 -1.19 3.09
N ASP A 191 -19.47 -1.56 2.28
CA ASP A 191 -19.95 -2.94 2.18
C ASP A 191 -18.89 -3.85 1.54
N CYS A 192 -18.21 -3.34 0.50
CA CYS A 192 -17.08 -4.04 -0.10
C CYS A 192 -15.95 -4.26 0.90
N GLN A 193 -15.57 -3.22 1.66
CA GLN A 193 -14.51 -3.33 2.67
C GLN A 193 -14.87 -4.38 3.72
N ALA A 194 -16.10 -4.38 4.23
CA ALA A 194 -16.55 -5.37 5.20
C ALA A 194 -16.48 -6.79 4.62
N ARG A 195 -16.87 -6.97 3.36
CA ARG A 195 -16.83 -8.27 2.67
C ARG A 195 -15.41 -8.76 2.42
N ALA A 196 -14.53 -7.91 1.88
CA ALA A 196 -13.10 -8.20 1.72
C ALA A 196 -12.47 -8.55 3.06
N THR A 197 -12.83 -7.78 4.10
CA THR A 197 -12.34 -7.91 5.47
C THR A 197 -12.68 -9.26 6.09
N GLY A 198 -13.94 -9.70 5.94
CA GLY A 198 -14.42 -10.99 6.43
C GLY A 198 -14.11 -12.18 5.51
N GLY A 199 -13.76 -11.91 4.25
CA GLY A 199 -13.51 -12.90 3.20
C GLY A 199 -12.02 -13.08 2.90
N VAL A 200 -11.64 -12.88 1.63
CA VAL A 200 -10.29 -13.19 1.10
C VAL A 200 -9.15 -12.53 1.86
N CYS A 201 -9.36 -11.34 2.43
CA CYS A 201 -8.29 -10.62 3.11
C CYS A 201 -8.16 -11.00 4.59
N ARG A 202 -9.09 -11.77 5.18
CA ARG A 202 -9.24 -11.93 6.65
C ARG A 202 -7.95 -12.28 7.37
N ASP A 203 -7.19 -13.21 6.80
CA ASP A 203 -6.03 -13.82 7.47
C ASP A 203 -4.72 -13.05 7.19
N THR A 204 -4.81 -11.82 6.64
CA THR A 204 -3.62 -10.99 6.32
C THR A 204 -3.09 -10.18 7.50
N VAL A 205 -3.90 -9.94 8.54
CA VAL A 205 -3.51 -9.21 9.75
C VAL A 205 -4.13 -9.83 10.99
N ASP A 206 -3.37 -9.84 12.09
CA ASP A 206 -3.85 -10.33 13.37
C ASP A 206 -4.59 -9.20 14.10
N SER A 207 -5.70 -9.52 14.79
CA SER A 207 -6.51 -8.53 15.53
C SER A 207 -5.71 -7.74 16.57
N ALA A 208 -4.62 -8.31 17.11
CA ALA A 208 -3.71 -7.62 18.01
C ALA A 208 -3.00 -6.42 17.35
N CYS A 209 -2.63 -6.53 16.06
CA CYS A 209 -2.01 -5.44 15.31
C CYS A 209 -3.02 -4.31 15.05
N GLU A 210 -4.25 -4.65 14.66
CA GLU A 210 -5.33 -3.68 14.45
C GLU A 210 -5.66 -2.92 15.74
N ALA A 211 -5.82 -3.66 16.85
CA ALA A 211 -6.10 -3.05 18.16
C ALA A 211 -4.97 -2.11 18.62
N ALA A 212 -3.71 -2.50 18.44
CA ALA A 212 -2.56 -1.68 18.81
C ALA A 212 -2.47 -0.40 17.96
N LEU A 213 -2.74 -0.48 16.65
CA LEU A 213 -2.81 0.68 15.76
C LEU A 213 -3.92 1.65 16.14
N ALA A 214 -5.11 1.13 16.45
CA ALA A 214 -6.23 1.95 16.90
C ALA A 214 -5.92 2.66 18.22
N ALA A 215 -5.38 1.93 19.21
CA ALA A 215 -4.99 2.49 20.50
C ALA A 215 -3.85 3.52 20.39
N GLY A 216 -2.97 3.38 19.39
CA GLY A 216 -1.84 4.28 19.18
C GLY A 216 -2.09 5.43 18.20
N ALA A 217 -3.33 5.65 17.75
CA ALA A 217 -3.68 6.61 16.70
C ALA A 217 -3.11 8.01 16.93
N GLU A 218 -3.21 8.53 18.14
CA GLU A 218 -2.67 9.84 18.54
C GLU A 218 -1.15 9.99 18.33
N ARG A 219 -0.40 8.88 18.36
CA ARG A 219 1.06 8.87 18.18
C ARG A 219 1.46 8.83 16.72
N TRP A 220 0.78 8.01 15.91
CA TRP A 220 1.20 7.80 14.53
C TRP A 220 0.50 8.69 13.51
N LYS A 221 -0.75 9.11 13.73
CA LYS A 221 -1.47 9.96 12.76
C LYS A 221 -0.72 11.25 12.43
N PRO A 222 -0.17 12.00 13.40
CA PRO A 222 0.59 13.22 13.10
C PRO A 222 1.84 12.96 12.24
N VAL A 223 2.43 11.77 12.35
CA VAL A 223 3.68 11.39 11.67
C VAL A 223 3.42 10.81 10.28
N CYS A 224 2.35 10.04 10.10
CA CYS A 224 2.14 9.23 8.89
C CYS A 224 0.94 9.68 8.04
N GLU A 225 -0.03 10.38 8.60
CA GLU A 225 -1.30 10.73 7.92
C GLU A 225 -1.37 12.23 7.62
N GLY A 226 -1.75 12.57 6.40
CA GLY A 226 -2.00 13.94 5.94
C GLY A 226 -3.44 14.12 5.43
N GLY A 227 -3.87 15.37 5.24
CA GLY A 227 -5.22 15.68 4.76
C GLY A 227 -5.50 15.28 3.31
N ASN A 228 -4.46 14.89 2.58
CA ASN A 228 -4.54 14.40 1.21
C ASN A 228 -3.36 13.44 0.91
N PHE A 229 -3.32 12.93 -0.32
CA PHE A 229 -2.25 12.05 -0.79
C PHE A 229 -0.88 12.70 -0.69
N ASP A 230 -0.75 13.97 -1.06
CA ASP A 230 0.56 14.65 -1.15
C ASP A 230 1.18 14.83 0.22
N GLU A 231 0.37 15.24 1.19
CA GLU A 231 0.77 15.35 2.59
C GLU A 231 1.13 14.00 3.19
N SER A 232 0.30 12.97 2.94
CA SER A 232 0.58 11.60 3.42
C SER A 232 1.83 11.01 2.75
N TYR A 233 2.02 11.29 1.46
CA TYR A 233 3.21 10.89 0.70
C TYR A 233 4.46 11.53 1.29
N ALA A 234 4.46 12.85 1.47
CA ALA A 234 5.61 13.56 2.03
C ALA A 234 5.98 13.01 3.42
N LYS A 235 4.98 12.79 4.28
CA LYS A 235 5.14 12.21 5.61
C LYS A 235 5.73 10.80 5.60
N VAL A 236 5.14 9.88 4.84
CA VAL A 236 5.60 8.49 4.78
C VAL A 236 6.96 8.38 4.06
N ALA A 237 7.17 9.16 3.00
CA ALA A 237 8.45 9.22 2.29
C ALA A 237 9.57 9.74 3.19
N ASP A 238 9.34 10.79 3.98
CA ASP A 238 10.33 11.27 4.94
C ASP A 238 10.57 10.23 6.05
N PHE A 239 9.51 9.64 6.60
CA PHE A 239 9.62 8.65 7.66
C PHE A 239 10.40 7.39 7.24
N PHE A 240 10.21 6.85 6.03
CA PHE A 240 10.97 5.67 5.55
C PHE A 240 12.30 6.05 4.90
N CYS A 241 12.28 7.05 4.02
CA CYS A 241 13.35 7.29 3.06
C CYS A 241 14.18 8.53 3.37
N GLY A 242 13.58 9.49 4.04
CA GLY A 242 14.25 10.68 4.54
C GLY A 242 15.06 10.40 5.79
N ALA A 243 15.21 11.45 6.58
CA ALA A 243 16.00 11.41 7.79
C ALA A 243 15.23 10.80 8.98
N GLY A 244 13.91 10.63 8.84
CA GLY A 244 13.02 10.06 9.84
C GLY A 244 12.73 11.01 11.01
N PRO A 245 11.84 10.61 11.94
CA PRO A 245 11.50 11.43 13.10
C PRO A 245 12.69 11.44 14.07
N GLY A 246 13.49 12.50 14.01
CA GLY A 246 14.62 12.71 14.94
C GLY A 246 15.88 13.30 14.34
N ALA A 247 15.97 13.49 13.02
CA ALA A 247 17.17 14.04 12.40
C ALA A 247 17.44 15.52 12.70
N ASP A 248 16.43 16.25 13.17
CA ASP A 248 16.60 17.63 13.67
C ASP A 248 17.10 17.69 15.12
N ALA A 249 17.21 16.56 15.82
CA ALA A 249 17.96 16.48 17.07
C ALA A 249 19.41 16.09 16.72
N GLY A 250 20.18 17.06 16.22
CA GLY A 250 21.61 16.89 16.02
C GLY A 250 22.28 16.31 17.27
N PRO A 251 23.35 15.50 17.12
CA PRO A 251 24.09 15.00 18.26
C PRO A 251 24.60 16.21 19.06
N GLY A 252 23.96 16.48 20.20
CA GLY A 252 24.58 17.28 21.24
C GLY A 252 25.83 16.51 21.64
N ASP A 253 26.99 17.01 21.21
CA ASP A 253 28.31 16.61 21.68
C ASP A 253 28.33 16.68 23.21
N ALA A 254 27.94 15.60 23.88
CA ALA A 254 28.35 15.33 25.24
C ALA A 254 29.79 14.81 25.17
N ALA A 255 30.73 15.74 25.12
CA ALA A 255 32.14 15.45 25.40
C ALA A 255 32.25 14.82 26.81
N PRO A 256 33.09 13.80 27.00
CA PRO A 256 33.35 13.26 28.31
C PRO A 256 34.25 14.22 29.12
N GLU A 257 33.83 14.57 30.33
CA GLU A 257 34.73 14.98 31.42
C GLU A 257 35.05 13.79 32.32
#